data_AF-A0AAW7LH46-F1
#
_entry.id   AF-A0AAW7LH46-F1
#
_cell.length_a   1.000
_cell.length_b   1.000
_cell.length_c   1.000
_cell.angle_alpha   90.00
_cell.angle_beta   90.00
_cell.angle_gamma   90.00
#
_symmetry.space_group_name_H-M   'P 1'
#
loop_
_entity.id
_entity.type
_entity.pdbx_description
1 polymer ?
#
loop_
_entity_poly.entity_id
_entity_poly.type
_entity_poly.pdbx_seq_one_letter_code
_entity_poly.pdbx_strand_id
1 'polypeptide(L)'
;MARMSYISSVERYNEYEQIIHSLLESILMSIDDGIANNRDMRYLTKHYPFLELQYCLDEKGSQQGNNVCFKRAYNKKLAQRGNNQDLSERPYFLNVKACNAICFTAPYISIATNHLCISAIKELNKPINNQHYLVVDVSLTQLIEFVMGDTARATMSPYFKAGYGIIVACLFSLVLFLLNIVFIDIYELITHVNSSSDPLEPFSIIIYITLALAVFDLGKTILEEEILMHKDIFRHSSTRRTITRFISTVLIAISIEALLTMFKAALGQSEYLMPAIAMMLAVVGLLIALAIYVYLGAKAEKLLTQARVKLKSSE
;
A
#
# COMPACT_ATOMS: atom_id res chain seq x y z
N MET A 1 0.66 -4.99 -11.43
CA MET A 1 0.85 -3.86 -10.50
C MET A 1 -0.48 -3.61 -9.82
N ALA A 2 -0.51 -3.66 -8.49
CA ALA A 2 -1.70 -3.23 -7.77
C ALA A 2 -1.75 -1.69 -7.82
N ARG A 3 -2.85 -1.14 -8.34
CA ARG A 3 -3.06 0.32 -8.38
C ARG A 3 -3.25 0.83 -6.95
N MET A 4 -2.71 2.00 -6.62
CA MET A 4 -3.03 2.66 -5.34
C MET A 4 -4.54 2.79 -5.18
N SER A 5 -5.03 2.66 -3.94
CA SER A 5 -6.41 2.98 -3.61
C SER A 5 -6.73 4.42 -4.04
N TYR A 6 -7.96 4.66 -4.50
CA TYR A 6 -8.39 6.01 -4.86
C TYR A 6 -8.37 6.95 -3.66
N ILE A 7 -8.69 6.46 -2.47
CA ILE A 7 -8.65 7.26 -1.24
C ILE A 7 -7.20 7.70 -0.96
N SER A 8 -6.23 6.80 -1.01
CA SER A 8 -4.83 7.15 -0.76
C SER A 8 -4.25 8.07 -1.85
N SER A 9 -4.72 7.93 -3.10
CA SER A 9 -4.35 8.84 -4.18
C SER A 9 -4.86 10.27 -3.93
N VAL A 10 -6.08 10.43 -3.41
CA VAL A 10 -6.64 11.75 -3.05
C VAL A 10 -5.95 12.36 -1.84
N GLU A 11 -5.67 11.57 -0.79
CA GLU A 11 -4.92 12.05 0.38
C GLU A 11 -3.53 12.57 -0.02
N ARG A 12 -2.83 11.85 -0.90
CA ARG A 12 -1.52 12.25 -1.43
C ARG A 12 -1.58 13.47 -2.33
N TYR A 13 -2.63 13.60 -3.12
CA TYR A 13 -2.87 14.81 -3.90
C TYR A 13 -2.97 16.04 -3.00
N ASN A 14 -3.77 15.96 -1.93
CA ASN A 14 -3.93 17.08 -0.99
C ASN A 14 -2.60 17.41 -0.26
N GLU A 15 -1.77 16.40 0.04
CA GLU A 15 -0.47 16.60 0.68
C GLU A 15 0.54 17.32 -0.24
N TYR A 16 0.51 17.04 -1.54
CA TYR A 16 1.48 17.55 -2.52
C TYR A 16 0.86 18.51 -3.55
N GLU A 17 -0.28 19.12 -3.23
CA GLU A 17 -1.09 19.88 -4.18
C GLU A 17 -0.31 20.98 -4.89
N GLN A 18 0.41 21.82 -4.13
CA GLN A 18 1.19 22.92 -4.68
C GLN A 18 2.27 22.45 -5.68
N ILE A 19 2.97 21.35 -5.36
CA ILE A 19 4.01 20.79 -6.22
C ILE A 19 3.38 20.25 -7.50
N ILE A 20 2.25 19.53 -7.36
CA ILE A 20 1.51 18.98 -8.49
C ILE A 20 1.03 20.08 -9.41
N HIS A 21 0.45 21.16 -8.87
CA HIS A 21 -0.04 22.29 -9.67
C HIS A 21 1.09 22.97 -10.41
N SER A 22 2.24 23.23 -9.77
CA SER A 22 3.38 23.86 -10.43
C SER A 22 3.96 23.01 -11.58
N LEU A 23 3.97 21.68 -11.42
CA LEU A 23 4.35 20.75 -12.49
C LEU A 23 3.35 20.80 -13.66
N LEU A 24 2.06 20.72 -13.36
CA LEU A 24 1.02 20.74 -14.40
C LEU A 24 0.97 22.06 -15.14
N GLU A 25 1.15 23.19 -14.45
CA GLU A 25 1.26 24.52 -15.06
C GLU A 25 2.39 24.56 -16.11
N SER A 26 3.58 24.06 -15.75
CA SER A 26 4.71 23.98 -16.67
C SER A 26 4.39 23.13 -17.92
N ILE A 27 3.66 22.02 -17.74
CA ILE A 27 3.23 21.15 -18.85
C ILE A 27 2.17 21.84 -19.72
N LEU A 28 1.20 22.52 -19.11
CA LEU A 28 0.16 23.27 -19.84
C LEU A 28 0.78 24.36 -20.72
N MET A 29 1.78 25.07 -20.22
CA MET A 29 2.53 26.06 -21.02
C MET A 29 3.22 25.43 -22.23
N SER A 30 3.82 24.24 -22.06
CA SER A 30 4.43 23.51 -23.17
C SER A 30 3.42 23.02 -24.20
N ILE A 31 2.22 22.62 -23.76
CA ILE A 31 1.15 22.15 -24.67
C ILE A 31 0.54 23.34 -25.42
N ASP A 32 0.31 24.47 -24.76
CA ASP A 32 -0.19 25.71 -25.36
C ASP A 32 0.74 26.20 -26.48
N ASP A 33 2.06 26.28 -26.24
CA ASP A 33 3.04 26.60 -27.28
C ASP A 33 3.04 25.57 -28.42
N GLY A 34 2.86 24.28 -28.08
CA GLY A 34 2.73 23.21 -29.05
C GLY A 34 1.53 23.39 -29.98
N ILE A 35 0.37 23.74 -29.44
CA ILE A 35 -0.86 24.01 -30.20
C ILE A 35 -0.68 25.24 -31.08
N ALA A 36 -0.14 26.33 -30.53
CA ALA A 36 0.10 27.56 -31.26
C ALA A 36 1.02 27.37 -32.48
N ASN A 37 1.94 26.41 -32.41
CA ASN A 37 2.88 26.06 -33.48
C ASN A 37 2.48 24.81 -34.28
N ASN A 38 1.26 24.28 -34.11
CA ASN A 38 0.73 23.08 -34.77
C ASN A 38 1.66 21.85 -34.66
N ARG A 39 2.30 21.68 -33.50
CA ARG A 39 3.20 20.56 -33.20
C ARG A 39 2.41 19.43 -32.54
N ASP A 40 2.77 18.19 -32.87
CA ASP A 40 2.19 17.02 -32.22
C ASP A 40 2.74 16.86 -30.79
N MET A 41 1.89 17.03 -29.78
CA MET A 41 2.26 16.93 -28.36
C MET A 41 2.30 15.50 -27.82
N ARG A 42 1.96 14.48 -28.62
CA ARG A 42 1.90 13.08 -28.15
C ARG A 42 3.26 12.54 -27.67
N TYR A 43 4.39 13.16 -28.05
CA TYR A 43 5.72 12.80 -27.54
C TYR A 43 5.87 13.05 -26.03
N LEU A 44 5.09 13.97 -25.46
CA LEU A 44 5.10 14.28 -24.03
C LEU A 44 4.73 13.06 -23.18
N THR A 45 3.94 12.12 -23.72
CA THR A 45 3.58 10.85 -23.05
C THR A 45 4.80 10.07 -22.57
N LYS A 46 5.95 10.18 -23.27
CA LYS A 46 7.19 9.48 -22.88
C LYS A 46 7.80 10.07 -21.60
N HIS A 47 7.63 11.37 -21.37
CA HIS A 47 8.17 12.08 -20.21
C HIS A 47 7.13 12.19 -19.08
N TYR A 48 5.86 12.30 -19.45
CA TYR A 48 4.71 12.48 -18.55
C TYR A 48 3.68 11.38 -18.81
N PRO A 49 3.90 10.16 -18.29
CA PRO A 49 3.03 9.01 -18.55
C PRO A 49 1.61 9.19 -18.00
N PHE A 50 1.43 10.12 -17.06
CA PHE A 50 0.15 10.41 -16.41
C PHE A 50 -0.86 11.17 -17.29
N LEU A 51 -0.41 11.82 -18.37
CA LEU A 51 -1.31 12.54 -19.29
C LEU A 51 -2.30 11.56 -19.95
N GLU A 52 -3.59 11.91 -19.97
CA GLU A 52 -4.64 11.07 -20.56
C GLU A 52 -5.19 11.67 -21.85
N LEU A 53 -5.83 12.83 -21.74
CA LEU A 53 -6.55 13.50 -22.81
C LEU A 53 -6.18 14.97 -22.89
N GLN A 54 -6.20 15.51 -24.10
CA GLN A 54 -6.13 16.93 -24.39
C GLN A 54 -7.27 17.27 -25.37
N TYR A 55 -7.93 18.39 -25.14
CA TYR A 55 -8.95 18.95 -26.04
C TYR A 55 -9.09 20.45 -25.83
N CYS A 56 -9.67 21.13 -26.81
CA CYS A 56 -9.90 22.57 -26.76
C CYS A 56 -11.41 22.87 -26.71
N LEU A 57 -11.79 23.94 -26.01
CA LEU A 57 -13.17 24.44 -25.93
C LEU A 57 -13.27 25.83 -26.55
N ASP A 58 -14.46 26.20 -27.02
CA ASP A 58 -14.78 27.59 -27.36
C ASP A 58 -15.17 28.42 -26.12
N GLU A 59 -15.47 29.71 -26.31
CA GLU A 59 -15.92 30.62 -25.24
C GLU A 59 -17.18 30.16 -24.50
N LYS A 60 -17.99 29.31 -25.15
CA LYS A 60 -19.26 28.79 -24.61
C LYS A 60 -19.08 27.44 -23.92
N GLY A 61 -17.92 26.81 -24.02
CA GLY A 61 -17.63 25.51 -23.40
C GLY A 61 -17.95 24.32 -24.30
N SER A 62 -18.20 24.54 -25.60
CA SER A 62 -18.33 23.46 -26.57
C SER A 62 -16.96 23.01 -27.06
N GLN A 63 -16.73 21.70 -27.05
CA GLN A 63 -15.46 21.12 -27.48
C GLN A 63 -15.25 21.25 -29.00
N GLN A 64 -14.07 21.73 -29.36
CA GLN A 64 -13.62 21.94 -30.73
C GLN A 64 -12.71 20.80 -31.16
N GLY A 65 -13.19 19.95 -32.06
CA GLY A 65 -12.45 18.80 -32.57
C GLY A 65 -12.46 17.59 -31.64
N ASN A 66 -11.80 16.52 -32.07
CA ASN A 66 -11.75 15.27 -31.32
C ASN A 66 -10.67 15.30 -30.24
N ASN A 67 -10.79 14.41 -29.26
CA ASN A 67 -9.79 14.27 -28.19
C ASN A 67 -8.42 13.87 -28.74
N VAL A 68 -7.38 14.56 -28.28
CA VAL A 68 -6.00 14.12 -28.40
C VAL A 68 -5.71 13.15 -27.25
N CYS A 69 -5.58 11.87 -27.58
CA CYS A 69 -5.26 10.84 -26.58
C CYS A 69 -3.75 10.65 -26.47
N PHE A 70 -3.18 10.89 -25.29
CA PHE A 70 -1.76 10.63 -25.03
C PHE A 70 -1.48 9.12 -24.97
N LYS A 71 -2.43 8.33 -24.46
CA LYS A 71 -2.28 6.87 -24.33
C LYS A 71 -2.88 6.10 -25.51
N ARG A 72 -2.11 5.15 -26.04
CA ARG A 72 -2.53 4.26 -27.14
C ARG A 72 -3.77 3.43 -26.80
N ALA A 73 -3.95 3.05 -25.53
CA ALA A 73 -5.11 2.32 -25.04
C ALA A 73 -6.43 3.11 -25.21
N TYR A 74 -6.37 4.43 -25.08
CA TYR A 74 -7.53 5.32 -25.20
C TYR A 74 -7.77 5.76 -26.65
N ASN A 75 -6.71 5.81 -27.46
CA ASN A 75 -6.77 6.30 -28.84
C ASN A 75 -7.90 5.62 -29.66
N LYS A 76 -8.03 4.29 -29.59
CA LYS A 76 -9.08 3.56 -30.34
C LYS A 76 -10.52 3.93 -29.95
N LYS A 77 -10.76 4.34 -28.71
CA LYS A 77 -12.11 4.56 -28.17
C LYS A 77 -12.49 6.04 -28.09
N LEU A 78 -11.52 6.91 -27.83
CA LEU A 78 -11.77 8.30 -27.47
C LEU A 78 -11.27 9.31 -28.52
N ALA A 79 -10.33 8.95 -29.40
CA ALA A 79 -9.72 9.91 -30.33
C ALA A 79 -10.62 10.35 -31.50
N GLN A 80 -11.77 9.70 -31.68
CA GLN A 80 -12.79 10.08 -32.66
C GLN A 80 -14.10 10.52 -31.95
N ARG A 81 -14.00 10.94 -30.69
CA ARG A 81 -15.13 11.42 -29.88
C ARG A 81 -14.82 12.82 -29.33
N GLY A 82 -15.86 13.49 -28.87
CA GLY A 82 -15.79 14.76 -28.15
C GLY A 82 -16.11 16.00 -28.99
N ASN A 83 -15.99 15.94 -30.33
CA ASN A 83 -16.30 17.10 -31.17
C ASN A 83 -17.77 17.55 -30.99
N ASN A 84 -17.97 18.85 -30.79
CA ASN A 84 -19.26 19.49 -30.49
C ASN A 84 -19.96 19.02 -29.20
N GLN A 85 -19.22 18.41 -28.27
CA GLN A 85 -19.75 18.09 -26.96
C GLN A 85 -19.84 19.34 -26.10
N ASP A 86 -21.00 19.58 -25.50
CA ASP A 86 -21.18 20.65 -24.52
C ASP A 86 -20.55 20.26 -23.17
N LEU A 87 -19.59 21.05 -22.73
CA LEU A 87 -18.85 20.90 -21.47
C LEU A 87 -18.94 22.18 -20.62
N SER A 88 -19.89 23.07 -20.91
CA SER A 88 -20.09 24.36 -20.22
C SER A 88 -20.39 24.21 -18.73
N GLU A 89 -21.12 23.16 -18.34
CA GLU A 89 -21.48 22.88 -16.94
C GLU A 89 -20.38 22.14 -16.15
N ARG A 90 -19.21 21.94 -16.75
CA ARG A 90 -18.14 21.17 -16.11
C ARG A 90 -17.39 22.04 -15.10
N PRO A 91 -17.00 21.49 -13.92
CA PRO A 91 -16.35 22.27 -12.87
C PRO A 91 -15.10 23.03 -13.34
N TYR A 92 -14.26 22.42 -14.18
CA TYR A 92 -13.08 23.09 -14.72
C TYR A 92 -13.46 24.35 -15.53
N PHE A 93 -14.51 24.28 -16.36
CA PHE A 93 -14.92 25.40 -17.21
C PHE A 93 -15.55 26.53 -16.40
N LEU A 94 -16.37 26.19 -15.41
CA LEU A 94 -16.93 27.18 -14.49
C LEU A 94 -15.83 27.88 -13.69
N ASN A 95 -14.81 27.14 -13.24
CA ASN A 95 -13.69 27.69 -12.47
C ASN A 95 -12.82 28.64 -13.28
N VAL A 96 -12.49 28.31 -14.54
CA VAL A 96 -11.63 29.17 -15.38
C VAL A 96 -12.30 30.51 -15.67
N LYS A 97 -13.63 30.51 -15.86
CA LYS A 97 -14.41 31.75 -16.04
C LYS A 97 -14.41 32.65 -14.81
N ALA A 98 -14.25 32.09 -13.62
CA ALA A 98 -14.20 32.85 -12.38
C ALA A 98 -12.81 33.41 -12.07
N CYS A 99 -11.75 32.66 -12.35
CA CYS A 99 -10.39 32.99 -11.91
C CYS A 99 -9.50 33.69 -12.95
N ASN A 100 -9.87 33.69 -14.24
CA ASN A 100 -9.08 34.29 -15.35
C ASN A 100 -7.58 33.90 -15.35
N ALA A 101 -7.29 32.73 -14.80
CA ALA A 101 -5.97 32.14 -14.62
C ALA A 101 -6.05 30.62 -14.81
N ILE A 102 -4.92 29.92 -14.76
CA ILE A 102 -4.90 28.45 -14.82
C ILE A 102 -5.70 27.90 -13.63
N CYS A 103 -6.61 26.99 -13.90
CA CYS A 103 -7.43 26.35 -12.88
C CYS A 103 -7.22 24.85 -12.88
N PHE A 104 -7.21 24.29 -11.67
CA PHE A 104 -7.15 22.87 -11.42
C PHE A 104 -8.44 22.44 -10.73
N THR A 105 -8.95 21.27 -11.08
CA THR A 105 -10.11 20.67 -10.42
C THR A 105 -9.68 19.82 -9.23
N ALA A 106 -10.56 19.71 -8.24
CA ALA A 106 -10.45 18.65 -7.25
C ALA A 106 -10.52 17.26 -7.92
N PRO A 107 -9.91 16.21 -7.33
CA PRO A 107 -9.96 14.86 -7.88
C PRO A 107 -11.38 14.36 -8.12
N TYR A 108 -11.64 13.83 -9.33
CA TYR A 108 -12.93 13.28 -9.71
C TYR A 108 -12.78 12.08 -10.64
N ILE A 109 -13.86 11.35 -10.90
CA ILE A 109 -13.86 10.20 -11.82
C ILE A 109 -14.18 10.68 -13.23
N SER A 110 -13.24 10.52 -14.17
CA SER A 110 -13.48 10.84 -15.57
C SER A 110 -14.57 9.94 -16.16
N ILE A 111 -15.56 10.52 -16.83
CA ILE A 111 -16.58 9.78 -17.58
C ILE A 111 -15.97 9.16 -18.85
N ALA A 112 -14.89 9.73 -19.38
CA ALA A 112 -14.25 9.23 -20.58
C ALA A 112 -13.38 7.99 -20.31
N THR A 113 -12.62 8.01 -19.20
CA THR A 113 -11.66 6.93 -18.86
C THR A 113 -12.11 6.03 -17.71
N ASN A 114 -13.15 6.40 -16.95
CA ASN A 114 -13.60 5.74 -15.71
C ASN A 114 -12.51 5.59 -14.65
N HIS A 115 -11.50 6.45 -14.68
CA HIS A 115 -10.43 6.49 -13.70
C HIS A 115 -10.42 7.82 -12.96
N LEU A 116 -9.84 7.80 -11.76
CA LEU A 116 -9.60 9.00 -10.96
C LEU A 116 -8.64 9.94 -11.68
N CYS A 117 -9.06 11.16 -11.92
CA CYS A 117 -8.33 12.18 -12.65
C CYS A 117 -8.42 13.55 -11.97
N ILE A 118 -7.53 14.43 -12.40
CA ILE A 118 -7.64 15.88 -12.23
C ILE A 118 -7.56 16.49 -13.62
N SER A 119 -8.31 17.56 -13.83
CA SER A 119 -8.28 18.34 -15.06
C SER A 119 -7.72 19.71 -14.79
N ALA A 120 -6.79 20.11 -15.65
CA ALA A 120 -6.19 21.43 -15.70
C ALA A 120 -6.75 22.17 -16.92
N ILE A 121 -7.15 23.41 -16.73
CA ILE A 121 -7.71 24.27 -17.78
C ILE A 121 -7.03 25.63 -17.77
N LYS A 122 -6.81 26.17 -18.96
CA LYS A 122 -6.21 27.48 -19.19
C LYS A 122 -6.81 28.12 -20.44
N GLU A 123 -6.89 29.44 -20.48
CA GLU A 123 -7.14 30.21 -21.71
C GLU A 123 -5.92 30.18 -22.65
N LEU A 124 -6.13 29.87 -23.93
CA LEU A 124 -5.07 29.82 -24.93
C LEU A 124 -4.49 31.21 -25.18
N ASN A 125 -3.15 31.31 -25.23
CA ASN A 125 -2.49 32.58 -25.53
C ASN A 125 -2.79 33.08 -26.96
N LYS A 126 -3.04 32.16 -27.89
CA LYS A 126 -3.37 32.44 -29.30
C LYS A 126 -4.56 31.58 -29.73
N PRO A 127 -5.79 32.10 -29.71
CA PRO A 127 -6.95 31.35 -30.13
C PRO A 127 -6.89 31.04 -31.64
N ILE A 128 -7.02 29.75 -32.00
CA ILE A 128 -7.01 29.27 -33.39
C ILE A 128 -8.34 28.55 -33.64
N ASN A 129 -9.03 28.83 -34.75
CA ASN A 129 -10.26 28.11 -35.13
C ASN A 129 -11.31 27.99 -34.01
N ASN A 130 -11.64 29.13 -33.38
CA ASN A 130 -12.63 29.23 -32.29
C ASN A 130 -12.23 28.53 -30.97
N GLN A 131 -11.02 27.98 -30.87
CA GLN A 131 -10.47 27.41 -29.64
C GLN A 131 -10.03 28.53 -28.69
N HIS A 132 -10.64 28.59 -27.51
CA HIS A 132 -10.37 29.59 -26.48
C HIS A 132 -9.74 28.97 -25.23
N TYR A 133 -10.18 27.79 -24.83
CA TYR A 133 -9.64 27.12 -23.64
C TYR A 133 -8.95 25.81 -24.01
N LEU A 134 -7.82 25.54 -23.38
CA LEU A 134 -7.11 24.27 -23.39
C LEU A 134 -7.47 23.49 -22.13
N VAL A 135 -7.90 22.24 -22.30
CA VAL A 135 -8.13 21.29 -21.20
C VAL A 135 -7.22 20.09 -21.33
N VAL A 136 -6.59 19.70 -20.22
CA VAL A 136 -5.75 18.51 -20.11
C VAL A 136 -6.22 17.68 -18.93
N ASP A 137 -6.62 16.44 -19.21
CA ASP A 137 -6.99 15.45 -18.20
C ASP A 137 -5.79 14.59 -17.83
N VAL A 138 -5.57 14.44 -16.52
CA VAL A 138 -4.42 13.74 -15.95
C VAL A 138 -4.87 12.62 -15.03
N SER A 139 -4.28 11.44 -15.18
CA SER A 139 -4.52 10.30 -14.30
C SER A 139 -3.89 10.57 -12.95
N LEU A 140 -4.70 10.70 -11.90
CA LEU A 140 -4.19 11.09 -10.59
C LEU A 140 -3.27 10.02 -10.01
N THR A 141 -3.64 8.74 -10.13
CA THR A 141 -2.82 7.63 -9.62
C THR A 141 -1.42 7.62 -10.23
N GLN A 142 -1.30 7.81 -11.55
CA GLN A 142 0.00 7.80 -12.23
C GLN A 142 0.81 9.08 -11.96
N LEU A 143 0.13 10.20 -11.74
CA LEU A 143 0.77 11.45 -11.35
C LEU A 143 1.42 11.33 -9.98
N ILE A 144 0.72 10.74 -9.00
CA ILE A 144 1.28 10.48 -7.67
C ILE A 144 2.45 9.50 -7.76
N GLU A 145 2.31 8.39 -8.49
CA GLU A 145 3.41 7.44 -8.72
C GLU A 145 4.66 8.11 -9.34
N PHE A 146 4.44 9.06 -10.26
CA PHE A 146 5.50 9.83 -10.89
C PHE A 146 6.18 10.80 -9.91
N VAL A 147 5.41 11.61 -9.19
CA VAL A 147 5.92 12.61 -8.23
C VAL A 147 6.68 11.92 -7.08
N MET A 148 6.23 10.75 -6.65
CA MET A 148 6.89 9.98 -5.59
C MET A 148 8.17 9.25 -6.07
N GLY A 149 8.47 9.26 -7.37
CA GLY A 149 9.63 8.55 -7.92
C GLY A 149 9.53 7.02 -7.84
N ASP A 150 8.31 6.49 -7.68
CA ASP A 150 8.08 5.07 -7.35
C ASP A 150 8.19 4.13 -8.57
N THR A 151 8.50 4.64 -9.75
CA THR A 151 8.58 3.88 -11.01
C THR A 151 9.66 2.78 -10.98
N ALA A 152 10.81 3.03 -10.36
CA ALA A 152 11.86 2.04 -10.18
C ALA A 152 11.48 0.96 -9.15
N ARG A 153 10.82 1.35 -8.05
CA ARG A 153 10.31 0.43 -7.02
C ARG A 153 9.22 -0.49 -7.58
N ALA A 154 8.35 0.05 -8.43
CA ALA A 154 7.26 -0.69 -9.05
C ALA A 154 7.77 -1.83 -9.95
N THR A 155 8.93 -1.64 -10.60
CA THR A 155 9.56 -2.66 -11.46
C THR A 155 10.23 -3.78 -10.66
N MET A 156 10.75 -3.49 -9.45
CA MET A 156 11.40 -4.49 -8.59
C MET A 156 10.39 -5.26 -7.70
N SER A 157 9.19 -4.72 -7.48
CA SER A 157 8.13 -5.34 -6.68
C SER A 157 7.84 -6.83 -6.98
N PRO A 158 7.73 -7.29 -8.25
CA PRO A 158 7.46 -8.72 -8.52
C PRO A 158 8.60 -9.64 -8.06
N TYR A 159 9.86 -9.22 -8.16
CA TYR A 159 11.01 -10.01 -7.72
C TYR A 159 11.02 -10.18 -6.19
N PHE A 160 10.74 -9.10 -5.45
CA PHE A 160 10.59 -9.18 -4.00
C PHE A 160 9.46 -10.11 -3.59
N LYS A 161 8.28 -10.01 -4.23
CA LYS A 161 7.16 -10.92 -3.96
C LYS A 161 7.50 -12.38 -4.25
N ALA A 162 8.24 -12.65 -5.31
CA ALA A 162 8.72 -14.00 -5.61
C ALA A 162 9.69 -14.52 -4.53
N GLY A 163 10.64 -13.69 -4.09
CA GLY A 163 11.57 -14.04 -3.00
C GLY A 163 10.85 -14.35 -1.69
N TYR A 164 9.94 -13.49 -1.25
CA TYR A 164 9.12 -13.75 -0.05
C TYR A 164 8.23 -14.99 -0.23
N GLY A 165 7.70 -15.23 -1.44
CA GLY A 165 6.91 -16.42 -1.75
C GLY A 165 7.67 -17.72 -1.52
N ILE A 166 8.96 -17.77 -1.93
CA ILE A 166 9.83 -18.93 -1.68
C ILE A 166 10.05 -19.14 -0.18
N ILE A 167 10.33 -18.06 0.57
CA ILE A 167 10.53 -18.12 2.03
C ILE A 167 9.29 -18.68 2.72
N VAL A 168 8.11 -18.15 2.39
CA VAL A 168 6.83 -18.59 2.95
C VAL A 168 6.56 -20.07 2.63
N ALA A 169 6.84 -20.51 1.39
CA ALA A 169 6.68 -21.90 1.00
C ALA A 169 7.60 -22.83 1.82
N CYS A 170 8.86 -22.43 2.04
CA CYS A 170 9.79 -23.17 2.90
C CYS A 170 9.30 -23.26 4.35
N LEU A 171 8.80 -22.15 4.91
CA LEU A 171 8.25 -22.14 6.28
C LEU A 171 7.04 -23.07 6.42
N PHE A 172 6.10 -23.05 5.47
CA PHE A 172 4.95 -23.96 5.52
C PHE A 172 5.33 -25.42 5.32
N SER A 173 6.33 -25.72 4.47
CA SER A 173 6.88 -27.07 4.34
C SER A 173 7.46 -27.57 5.68
N LEU A 174 8.20 -26.71 6.39
CA LEU A 174 8.72 -27.02 7.72
C LEU A 174 7.60 -27.29 8.74
N VAL A 175 6.53 -26.48 8.73
CA VAL A 175 5.36 -26.69 9.60
C VAL A 175 4.72 -28.05 9.32
N LEU A 176 4.52 -28.41 8.05
CA LEU A 176 3.97 -29.71 7.68
C LEU A 176 4.85 -30.87 8.14
N PHE A 177 6.17 -30.72 8.03
CA PHE A 177 7.13 -31.70 8.53
C PHE A 177 7.04 -31.87 10.06
N LEU A 178 7.02 -30.77 10.82
CA LEU A 178 6.86 -30.83 12.28
C LEU A 178 5.54 -31.46 12.70
N LEU A 179 4.43 -31.13 12.02
CA LEU A 179 3.13 -31.74 12.28
C LEU A 179 3.13 -33.23 11.95
N ASN A 180 3.84 -33.65 10.90
CA ASN A 180 3.96 -35.07 10.57
C ASN A 180 4.63 -35.87 11.70
N ILE A 181 5.72 -35.33 12.27
CA ILE A 181 6.37 -35.92 13.46
C ILE A 181 5.38 -36.03 14.61
N VAL A 182 4.68 -34.93 14.94
CA VAL A 182 3.66 -34.90 16.00
C VAL A 182 2.57 -35.95 15.81
N PHE A 183 2.08 -36.13 14.57
CA PHE A 183 1.05 -37.14 14.28
C PHE A 183 1.57 -38.56 14.51
N ILE A 184 2.82 -38.85 14.16
CA ILE A 184 3.45 -40.14 14.41
C ILE A 184 3.59 -40.38 15.92
N ASP A 185 4.14 -39.41 16.66
CA ASP A 185 4.36 -39.50 18.11
C ASP A 185 3.03 -39.71 18.87
N ILE A 186 1.96 -38.99 18.48
CA ILE A 186 0.62 -39.16 19.07
C ILE A 186 0.06 -40.56 18.77
N TYR A 187 0.24 -41.04 17.54
CA TYR A 187 -0.23 -42.37 17.15
C TYR A 187 0.47 -43.47 17.94
N GLU A 188 1.79 -43.35 18.14
CA GLU A 188 2.57 -44.27 18.96
C GLU A 188 2.11 -44.27 20.42
N LEU A 189 1.93 -43.08 21.02
CA LEU A 189 1.45 -42.92 22.40
C LEU A 189 0.08 -43.56 22.63
N ILE A 190 -0.85 -43.45 21.68
CA ILE A 190 -2.19 -44.04 21.79
C ILE A 190 -2.16 -45.57 21.61
N THR A 191 -1.25 -46.09 20.78
CA THR A 191 -1.18 -47.52 20.45
C THR A 191 -0.35 -48.34 21.42
N HIS A 192 0.63 -47.74 22.11
CA HIS A 192 1.59 -48.44 22.99
C HIS A 192 1.36 -48.22 24.51
N VAL A 193 0.12 -47.95 24.93
CA VAL A 193 -0.30 -47.64 26.33
C VAL A 193 0.14 -48.66 27.40
N ASN A 194 0.53 -49.88 27.02
CA ASN A 194 0.91 -50.96 27.97
C ASN A 194 2.42 -51.12 28.22
N SER A 195 3.27 -50.40 27.49
CA SER A 195 4.72 -50.39 27.76
C SER A 195 5.05 -49.23 28.69
N SER A 196 6.09 -49.35 29.51
CA SER A 196 6.60 -48.29 30.38
C SER A 196 7.00 -47.04 29.58
N SER A 197 6.01 -46.20 29.25
CA SER A 197 6.16 -44.97 28.47
C SER A 197 7.01 -43.99 29.25
N ASP A 198 8.02 -43.42 28.61
CA ASP A 198 8.83 -42.36 29.22
C ASP A 198 7.90 -41.18 29.57
N PRO A 199 7.82 -40.72 30.83
CA PRO A 199 7.01 -39.57 31.22
C PRO A 199 7.30 -38.29 30.42
N LEU A 200 8.43 -38.24 29.70
CA LEU A 200 8.88 -37.11 28.89
C LEU A 200 8.31 -37.08 27.46
N GLU A 201 7.78 -38.19 26.94
CA GLU A 201 7.24 -38.27 25.57
C GLU A 201 6.17 -37.21 25.25
N PRO A 202 5.16 -36.97 26.12
CA PRO A 202 4.16 -35.93 25.86
C PRO A 202 4.75 -34.52 25.81
N PHE A 203 5.86 -34.26 26.52
CA PHE A 203 6.52 -32.95 26.48
C PHE A 203 7.11 -32.68 25.11
N SER A 204 7.75 -33.66 24.47
CA SER A 204 8.29 -33.53 23.11
C SER A 204 7.21 -33.19 22.09
N ILE A 205 6.02 -33.80 22.20
CA ILE A 205 4.87 -33.49 21.36
C ILE A 205 4.44 -32.03 21.52
N ILE A 206 4.34 -31.54 22.76
CA ILE A 206 3.97 -30.14 23.03
C ILE A 206 5.02 -29.17 22.46
N ILE A 207 6.32 -29.50 22.56
CA ILE A 207 7.42 -28.69 22.00
C ILE A 207 7.27 -28.58 20.49
N TYR A 208 7.08 -29.70 19.77
CA TYR A 208 6.94 -29.68 18.32
C TYR A 208 5.68 -28.95 17.85
N ILE A 209 4.55 -29.11 18.54
CA ILE A 209 3.32 -28.35 18.24
C ILE A 209 3.55 -26.85 18.45
N THR A 210 4.20 -26.47 19.54
CA THR A 210 4.46 -25.06 19.88
C THR A 210 5.39 -24.42 18.85
N LEU A 211 6.44 -25.13 18.43
CA LEU A 211 7.35 -24.69 17.37
C LEU A 211 6.62 -24.55 16.03
N ALA A 212 5.79 -25.54 15.66
CA ALA A 212 5.00 -25.51 14.44
C ALA A 212 4.05 -24.31 14.39
N LEU A 213 3.35 -24.01 15.50
CA LEU A 213 2.47 -22.85 15.61
C LEU A 213 3.23 -21.52 15.47
N ALA A 214 4.40 -21.40 16.11
CA ALA A 214 5.22 -20.19 16.01
C ALA A 214 5.71 -19.93 14.58
N VAL A 215 6.19 -20.98 13.89
CA VAL A 215 6.64 -20.90 12.49
C VAL A 215 5.47 -20.62 11.56
N PHE A 216 4.30 -21.23 11.80
CA PHE A 216 3.09 -20.99 11.01
C PHE A 216 2.63 -19.54 11.09
N ASP A 217 2.55 -18.97 12.29
CA ASP A 217 2.16 -17.57 12.50
C ASP A 217 3.15 -16.60 11.83
N LEU A 218 4.45 -16.90 11.87
CA LEU A 218 5.46 -16.13 11.14
C LEU A 218 5.26 -16.23 9.62
N GLY A 219 5.12 -17.43 9.08
CA GLY A 219 4.88 -17.65 7.65
C GLY A 219 3.61 -16.96 7.17
N LYS A 220 2.52 -17.05 7.95
CA LYS A 220 1.27 -16.33 7.72
C LYS A 220 1.47 -14.82 7.74
N THR A 221 2.21 -14.28 8.71
CA THR A 221 2.46 -12.83 8.81
C THR A 221 3.24 -12.32 7.60
N ILE A 222 4.30 -13.02 7.18
CA ILE A 222 5.08 -12.64 5.99
C ILE A 222 4.21 -12.72 4.72
N LEU A 223 3.39 -13.77 4.59
CA LEU A 223 2.45 -13.92 3.47
C LEU A 223 1.43 -12.77 3.43
N GLU A 224 0.80 -12.49 4.57
CA GLU A 224 -0.20 -11.43 4.71
C GLU A 224 0.40 -10.06 4.38
N GLU A 225 1.63 -9.77 4.81
CA GLU A 225 2.17 -8.42 4.73
C GLU A 225 2.97 -8.12 3.47
N GLU A 226 3.83 -9.04 3.04
CA GLU A 226 4.73 -8.81 1.92
C GLU A 226 4.11 -9.22 0.58
N ILE A 227 3.17 -10.19 0.59
CA ILE A 227 2.58 -10.76 -0.63
C ILE A 227 1.14 -10.27 -0.83
N LEU A 228 0.28 -10.43 0.19
CA LEU A 228 -1.16 -10.16 0.11
C LEU A 228 -1.54 -8.70 0.41
N MET A 229 -0.88 -8.04 1.36
CA MET A 229 -1.16 -6.64 1.68
C MET A 229 -0.73 -5.76 0.52
N HIS A 230 -1.63 -4.86 0.17
CA HIS A 230 -1.29 -3.76 -0.71
C HIS A 230 -0.43 -2.81 0.11
N LYS A 231 0.74 -2.47 -0.43
CA LYS A 231 1.71 -1.60 0.21
C LYS A 231 1.14 -0.18 0.28
N ASP A 232 0.23 0.08 1.20
CA ASP A 232 -0.09 1.43 1.64
C ASP A 232 1.08 1.88 2.52
N ILE A 233 2.04 2.54 1.88
CA ILE A 233 3.39 2.86 2.39
C ILE A 233 3.36 3.65 3.73
N PHE A 234 2.20 4.15 4.17
CA PHE A 234 2.10 5.12 5.27
C PHE A 234 1.10 4.83 6.37
N ARG A 235 0.55 3.61 6.48
CA ARG A 235 -0.01 3.20 7.77
C ARG A 235 1.15 2.74 8.66
N HIS A 236 1.83 3.67 9.34
CA HIS A 236 2.74 3.33 10.44
C HIS A 236 2.08 2.42 11.50
N SER A 237 0.74 2.43 11.58
CA SER A 237 -0.06 1.49 12.37
C SER A 237 0.03 0.02 11.95
N SER A 238 0.25 -0.31 10.66
CA SER A 238 0.27 -1.71 10.21
C SER A 238 1.54 -2.39 10.71
N THR A 239 2.72 -1.82 10.45
CA THR A 239 4.02 -2.36 10.90
C THR A 239 4.07 -2.55 12.41
N ARG A 240 3.49 -1.64 13.20
CA ARG A 240 3.45 -1.79 14.66
C ARG A 240 2.58 -2.98 15.08
N ARG A 241 1.43 -3.17 14.44
CA ARG A 241 0.52 -4.30 14.69
C ARG A 241 1.19 -5.63 14.34
N THR A 242 1.92 -5.67 13.23
CA THR A 242 2.78 -6.79 12.82
C THR A 242 3.75 -7.18 13.91
N ILE A 243 4.60 -6.23 14.31
CA ILE A 243 5.69 -6.46 15.25
C ILE A 243 5.10 -6.94 16.57
N THR A 244 4.02 -6.31 17.04
CA THR A 244 3.36 -6.70 18.29
C THR A 244 2.81 -8.12 18.19
N ARG A 245 2.15 -8.51 17.09
CA ARG A 245 1.64 -9.87 16.88
C ARG A 245 2.77 -10.90 16.83
N PHE A 246 3.79 -10.64 16.02
CA PHE A 246 4.94 -11.51 15.88
C PHE A 246 5.64 -11.75 17.22
N ILE A 247 5.96 -10.68 17.95
CA ILE A 247 6.60 -10.79 19.27
C ILE A 247 5.68 -11.49 20.27
N SER A 248 4.36 -11.25 20.22
CA SER A 248 3.41 -11.94 21.11
C SER A 248 3.39 -13.45 20.86
N THR A 249 3.38 -13.90 19.61
CA THR A 249 3.46 -15.34 19.29
C THR A 249 4.77 -15.95 19.78
N VAL A 250 5.90 -15.29 19.52
CA VAL A 250 7.22 -15.74 20.00
C VAL A 250 7.24 -15.83 21.53
N LEU A 251 6.66 -14.85 22.22
CA LEU A 251 6.56 -14.82 23.67
C LEU A 251 5.75 -16.00 24.20
N ILE A 252 4.59 -16.30 23.61
CA ILE A 252 3.77 -17.46 23.97
C ILE A 252 4.58 -18.75 23.81
N ALA A 253 5.29 -18.91 22.68
CA ALA A 253 6.09 -20.10 22.43
C ALA A 253 7.21 -20.29 23.47
N ILE A 254 7.99 -19.23 23.75
CA ILE A 254 9.06 -19.29 24.77
C ILE A 254 8.48 -19.52 26.17
N SER A 255 7.30 -18.96 26.47
CA SER A 255 6.64 -19.17 27.77
C SER A 255 6.24 -20.62 28.00
N ILE A 256 5.70 -21.27 26.97
CA ILE A 256 5.34 -22.69 27.03
C ILE A 256 6.62 -23.52 27.21
N GLU A 257 7.67 -23.24 26.42
CA GLU A 257 8.95 -23.97 26.51
C GLU A 257 9.60 -23.83 27.90
N ALA A 258 9.59 -22.62 28.47
CA ALA A 258 10.11 -22.36 29.81
C ALA A 258 9.35 -23.15 30.88
N LEU A 259 8.02 -23.23 30.77
CA LEU A 259 7.18 -23.99 31.68
C LEU A 259 7.44 -25.50 31.57
N LEU A 260 7.56 -26.04 30.35
CA LEU A 260 7.89 -27.45 30.14
C LEU A 260 9.27 -27.80 30.71
N THR A 261 10.26 -26.92 30.51
CA THR A 261 11.62 -27.08 31.06
C THR A 261 11.59 -27.07 32.59
N MET A 262 10.74 -26.23 33.20
CA MET A 262 10.52 -26.21 34.64
C MET A 262 9.89 -27.52 35.15
N PHE A 263 8.94 -28.09 34.42
CA PHE A 263 8.37 -29.39 34.75
C PHE A 263 9.41 -30.52 34.66
N LYS A 264 10.26 -30.53 33.64
CA LYS A 264 11.39 -31.47 33.54
C LYS A 264 12.31 -31.39 34.76
N ALA A 265 12.65 -30.17 35.18
CA ALA A 265 13.43 -29.95 36.39
C ALA A 265 12.72 -30.49 37.66
N ALA A 266 11.40 -30.30 37.77
CA ALA A 266 10.60 -30.78 38.89
C ALA A 266 10.48 -32.31 38.96
N LEU A 267 10.56 -33.00 37.82
CA LEU A 267 10.57 -34.47 37.73
C LEU A 267 11.93 -35.11 38.12
N GLY A 268 12.89 -34.32 38.60
CA GLY A 268 14.16 -34.81 39.13
C GLY A 268 15.37 -34.58 38.22
N GLN A 269 15.19 -33.94 37.06
CA GLN A 269 16.29 -33.57 36.16
C GLN A 269 16.86 -32.21 36.54
N SER A 270 17.66 -32.15 37.62
CA SER A 270 18.18 -30.90 38.19
C SER A 270 19.00 -30.04 37.22
N GLU A 271 19.51 -30.63 36.15
CA GLU A 271 20.23 -29.91 35.07
C GLU A 271 19.37 -28.85 34.36
N TYR A 272 18.05 -29.03 34.31
CA TYR A 272 17.12 -28.10 33.65
C TYR A 272 16.64 -26.96 34.56
N LEU A 273 16.95 -26.98 35.86
CA LEU A 273 16.47 -25.99 36.81
C LEU A 273 16.99 -24.58 36.50
N MET A 274 18.30 -24.44 36.28
CA MET A 274 18.91 -23.15 35.95
C MET A 274 18.47 -22.62 34.58
N PRO A 275 18.47 -23.44 33.50
CA PRO A 275 17.88 -23.07 32.22
C PRO A 275 16.43 -22.59 32.33
N ALA A 276 15.57 -23.31 33.07
CA ALA A 276 14.17 -22.94 33.25
C ALA A 276 14.01 -21.57 33.92
N ILE A 277 14.75 -21.32 35.01
CA ILE A 277 14.71 -20.02 35.72
C ILE A 277 15.19 -18.90 34.80
N ALA A 278 16.28 -19.11 34.07
CA ALA A 278 16.82 -18.11 33.14
C ALA A 278 15.83 -17.79 32.00
N MET A 279 15.18 -18.82 31.43
CA MET A 279 14.14 -18.64 30.42
C MET A 279 12.93 -17.90 30.97
N MET A 280 12.45 -18.22 32.17
CA MET A 280 11.35 -17.52 32.83
C MET A 280 11.67 -16.03 33.06
N LEU A 281 12.89 -15.71 33.51
CA LEU A 281 13.34 -14.32 33.65
C LEU A 281 13.38 -13.59 32.30
N ALA A 282 13.83 -14.27 31.23
CA ALA A 282 13.85 -13.70 29.89
C ALA A 282 12.42 -13.41 29.37
N VAL A 283 11.47 -14.32 29.61
CA VAL A 283 10.04 -14.13 29.27
C VAL A 283 9.47 -12.91 29.98
N VAL A 284 9.73 -12.74 31.28
CA VAL A 284 9.28 -11.56 32.04
C VAL A 284 9.90 -10.28 31.47
N GLY A 285 11.20 -10.28 31.17
CA GLY A 285 11.86 -9.13 30.56
C GLY A 285 11.27 -8.75 29.20
N LEU A 286 10.97 -9.75 28.36
CA LEU A 286 10.38 -9.56 27.04
C LEU A 286 8.91 -9.07 27.13
N LEU A 287 8.14 -9.56 28.12
CA LEU A 287 6.81 -9.05 28.45
C LEU A 287 6.83 -7.57 28.82
N ILE A 288 7.76 -7.17 29.70
CA ILE A 288 7.90 -5.77 30.11
C ILE A 288 8.29 -4.89 28.92
N ALA A 289 9.25 -5.33 28.10
CA ALA A 289 9.67 -4.62 26.90
C ALA A 289 8.52 -4.45 25.90
N LEU A 290 7.73 -5.51 25.69
CA LEU A 290 6.55 -5.47 24.82
C LEU A 290 5.48 -4.51 25.37
N ALA A 291 5.22 -4.52 26.68
CA ALA A 291 4.27 -3.62 27.33
C ALA A 291 4.68 -2.14 27.14
N ILE A 292 5.96 -1.83 27.33
CA ILE A 292 6.50 -0.48 27.10
C ILE A 292 6.35 -0.08 25.62
N TYR A 293 6.71 -0.96 24.69
CA TYR A 293 6.60 -0.70 23.26
C TYR A 293 5.15 -0.40 22.84
N VAL A 294 4.19 -1.21 23.30
CA VAL A 294 2.77 -1.04 23.01
C VAL A 294 2.24 0.27 23.61
N TYR A 295 2.62 0.59 24.86
CA TYR A 295 2.21 1.82 25.53
C TYR A 295 2.73 3.08 24.82
N LEU A 296 4.02 3.11 24.47
CA LEU A 296 4.61 4.23 23.73
C LEU A 296 3.98 4.39 22.34
N GLY A 297 3.68 3.28 21.67
CA GLY A 297 2.97 3.28 20.39
C GLY A 297 1.57 3.89 20.49
N ALA A 298 0.78 3.48 21.49
CA ALA A 298 -0.56 4.03 21.72
C ALA A 298 -0.52 5.52 22.08
N LYS A 299 0.48 5.95 22.87
CA LYS A 299 0.69 7.37 23.20
C LYS A 299 0.98 8.22 21.96
N ALA A 300 1.82 7.73 21.05
CA ALA A 300 2.13 8.43 19.81
C ALA A 300 0.89 8.61 18.90
N GLU A 301 0.05 7.59 18.79
CA GLU A 301 -1.20 7.68 18.00
C GLU A 301 -2.19 8.68 18.58
N LYS A 302 -2.30 8.75 19.91
CA LYS A 302 -3.15 9.74 20.56
C LYS A 302 -2.70 11.17 20.23
N LEU A 303 -1.39 11.43 20.27
CA LEU A 303 -0.81 12.74 19.93
C LEU A 303 -1.04 13.09 18.46
N LEU A 304 -0.82 12.15 17.54
CA LEU A 304 -1.06 12.37 16.10
C LEU A 304 -2.54 12.66 15.79
N THR A 305 -3.45 11.92 16.43
CA THR A 305 -4.89 12.12 16.25
C THR A 305 -5.32 13.48 16.78
N GLN A 306 -4.81 13.88 17.95
CA GLN A 306 -5.05 15.21 18.53
C GLN A 306 -4.52 16.33 17.63
N ALA A 307 -3.33 16.18 17.04
CA ALA A 307 -2.77 17.15 16.11
C ALA A 307 -3.62 17.31 14.84
N ARG A 308 -4.10 16.19 14.27
CA ARG A 308 -5.00 16.20 13.10
C ARG A 308 -6.34 16.87 13.39
N VAL A 309 -6.94 16.59 14.56
CA VAL A 309 -8.19 17.25 14.99
C VAL A 309 -7.98 18.74 15.15
N LYS A 310 -6.84 19.17 15.72
CA LYS A 310 -6.52 20.58 15.93
C LYS A 310 -6.38 21.33 14.60
N LEU A 311 -5.69 20.74 13.62
CA LEU A 311 -5.56 21.30 12.26
C LEU A 311 -6.92 21.47 11.57
N LYS A 312 -7.81 20.47 11.70
CA LYS A 312 -9.16 20.52 11.12
C LYS A 312 -10.12 21.51 11.81
N SER A 313 -9.83 21.90 13.05
CA SER A 313 -10.62 22.91 13.78
C SER A 313 -10.14 24.36 13.55
N SER A 314 -8.99 24.54 12.90
CA SER A 314 -8.39 25.84 12.59
C SER A 314 -8.59 26.28 11.14
N GLU A 315 -9.23 25.45 10.31
CA GLU A 315 -9.77 25.78 8.98
C GLU A 315 -11.28 26.05 9.09
#